data_AF-A0A4R7K4Y2-F1
#
_entry.id   AF-A0A4R7K4Y2-F1
#
_cell.length_a   1.000
_cell.length_b   1.000
_cell.length_c   1.000
_cell.angle_alpha   90.00
_cell.angle_beta   90.00
_cell.angle_gamma   90.00
#
_symmetry.space_group_name_H-M   'P 1'
#
loop_
_entity.id
_entity.type
_entity.pdbx_description
1 polymer ?
#
loop_
_entity_poly.entity_id
_entity_poly.type
_entity_poly.pdbx_seq_one_letter_code
_entity_poly.pdbx_strand_id
1 'polypeptide(L)' 'MDQDLTSKKELLELTGIPYGQLYRWKRKKLIPEGWFIRKSTFTGQETFFPKEKILARFDMNTFCEL' A
#
# COMPACT_ATOMS: atom_id res chain seq x y z
N MET A 1 -2.51 -20.42 -1.82
CA MET A 1 -3.16 -19.32 -1.08
C MET A 1 -3.23 -18.15 -2.02
N ASP A 2 -4.44 -17.84 -2.51
CA ASP A 2 -4.69 -16.60 -3.25
C ASP A 2 -4.26 -15.43 -2.37
N GLN A 3 -3.29 -14.65 -2.83
CA GLN A 3 -2.91 -13.44 -2.11
C GLN A 3 -4.00 -12.40 -2.36
N ASP A 4 -4.77 -12.06 -1.33
CA ASP A 4 -5.73 -10.98 -1.41
C ASP A 4 -5.00 -9.67 -1.73
N LEU A 5 -5.47 -8.96 -2.76
CA LEU A 5 -4.86 -7.73 -3.26
C LEU A 5 -5.81 -6.58 -3.03
N THR A 6 -5.30 -5.49 -2.46
CA THR A 6 -6.04 -4.23 -2.33
C THR A 6 -5.47 -3.19 -3.28
N SER A 7 -6.34 -2.36 -3.85
CA SER A 7 -5.88 -1.27 -4.71
C SER A 7 -5.23 -0.17 -3.88
N LYS A 8 -4.39 0.66 -4.50
CA LYS A 8 -3.82 1.84 -3.85
C LYS A 8 -4.92 2.74 -3.27
N LYS A 9 -6.04 2.90 -3.98
CA LYS A 9 -7.15 3.75 -3.55
C LYS A 9 -7.79 3.18 -2.28
N GLU A 10 -8.18 1.92 -2.31
CA GLU A 10 -8.79 1.22 -1.17
C GLU A 10 -7.84 1.20 0.03
N LEU A 11 -6.54 0.96 -0.19
CA LEU A 11 -5.53 1.00 0.87
C LEU A 11 -5.48 2.35 1.60
N LEU A 12 -5.47 3.46 0.85
CA LEU A 12 -5.42 4.81 1.43
C LEU A 12 -6.73 5.13 2.18
N GLU A 13 -7.88 4.72 1.64
CA GLU A 13 -9.19 4.89 2.29
C GLU A 13 -9.28 4.08 3.58
N LEU A 14 -8.83 2.82 3.56
CA LEU A 14 -8.94 1.88 4.69
C LEU A 14 -7.99 2.24 5.84
N THR A 15 -6.80 2.77 5.51
CA THR A 15 -5.78 3.14 6.51
C THR A 15 -5.87 4.60 6.95
N GLY A 16 -6.63 5.43 6.22
CA GLY A 16 -6.73 6.87 6.47
C GLY A 16 -5.44 7.66 6.21
N ILE A 17 -4.37 7.04 5.71
CA ILE A 17 -3.12 7.74 5.44
C ILE A 17 -3.22 8.55 4.14
N PRO A 18 -2.62 9.75 4.07
CA PRO A 18 -2.54 10.48 2.82
C PRO A 18 -1.55 9.81 1.85
N TYR A 19 -1.79 9.95 0.54
CA TYR A 19 -0.90 9.42 -0.51
C TYR A 19 0.56 9.85 -0.33
N GLY A 20 0.79 11.09 0.11
CA GLY A 20 2.13 11.61 0.38
C GLY A 20 2.90 10.78 1.41
N GLN A 21 2.22 10.24 2.43
CA GLN A 21 2.84 9.40 3.46
C GLN A 21 3.29 8.05 2.89
N LEU A 22 2.40 7.38 2.13
CA LEU A 22 2.73 6.15 1.42
C LEU A 22 3.95 6.35 0.49
N TYR A 23 4.00 7.49 -0.21
CA TYR A 23 5.10 7.81 -1.10
C TYR A 23 6.42 8.10 -0.37
N ARG A 24 6.37 8.80 0.78
CA ARG A 24 7.54 9.01 1.64
C ARG A 24 8.12 7.69 2.13
N TRP A 25 7.27 6.77 2.57
CA TRP A 25 7.70 5.44 3.00
C TRP A 25 8.31 4.61 1.88
N LYS A 26 7.76 4.68 0.67
CA LYS A 26 8.39 4.11 -0.52
C LYS A 26 9.81 4.66 -0.73
N ARG A 27 9.98 5.99 -0.69
CA ARG A 27 11.29 6.65 -0.89
C ARG A 27 12.30 6.31 0.22
N LYS A 28 11.83 6.11 1.45
CA LYS A 28 12.63 5.62 2.59
C LYS A 28 12.88 4.10 2.56
N LYS A 29 12.40 3.37 1.53
CA LYS A 29 12.50 1.91 1.39
C LYS A 29 11.87 1.14 2.56
N LEU A 30 10.87 1.71 3.22
CA LEU A 30 10.16 1.08 4.34
C LEU A 30 9.17 0.00 3.89
N ILE A 31 8.75 0.06 2.62
CA ILE A 31 7.85 -0.90 1.97
C ILE A 31 8.63 -1.52 0.80
N PRO A 32 8.68 -2.86 0.68
CA PRO A 32 9.36 -3.52 -0.41
C PRO A 32 8.80 -3.09 -1.78
N GLU A 33 9.68 -2.82 -2.75
CA GLU A 33 9.25 -2.41 -4.10
C GLU A 33 8.39 -3.47 -4.79
N GLY A 34 8.66 -4.75 -4.53
CA GLY A 34 7.87 -5.88 -5.05
C GLY A 34 6.42 -5.92 -4.56
N TRP A 35 6.03 -5.10 -3.58
CA TRP A 35 4.63 -4.98 -3.16
C TRP A 35 3.84 -4.01 -4.04
N PHE A 36 4.49 -3.19 -4.87
CA PHE A 36 3.82 -2.26 -5.78
C PHE A 36 3.51 -2.96 -7.10
N ILE A 37 2.43 -3.74 -7.12
CA ILE A 37 2.05 -4.57 -8.27
C ILE A 37 1.23 -3.72 -9.24
N ARG A 38 1.82 -3.30 -10.35
CA ARG A 38 1.11 -2.60 -11.42
C ARG A 38 0.32 -3.59 -12.27
N LYS A 39 -0.98 -3.33 -12.46
CA LYS A 39 -1.86 -4.11 -13.34
C LYS A 39 -2.61 -3.17 -14.27
N SER A 40 -2.84 -3.61 -15.50
CA SER A 40 -3.79 -2.96 -16.40
C SER A 40 -5.21 -3.30 -15.97
N THR A 41 -6.04 -2.29 -15.77
CA THR A 41 -7.47 -2.39 -15.46
C THR A 41 -8.26 -1.83 -16.63
N PHE A 42 -9.58 -2.05 -16.66
CA PHE A 42 -10.44 -1.52 -17.73
C PHE A 42 -10.38 0.02 -17.85
N THR A 43 -10.06 0.71 -16.75
CA THR A 43 -9.97 2.18 -16.69
C THR A 43 -8.53 2.72 -16.78
N GLY A 44 -7.52 1.86 -16.98
CA GLY A 44 -6.14 2.28 -17.17
C GLY A 44 -5.12 1.39 -16.47
N GLN A 45 -4.16 1.99 -15.77
CA GLN A 45 -3.20 1.26 -14.94
C GLN A 45 -3.42 1.57 -13.48
N GLU A 46 -3.49 0.52 -12.67
CA GLU A 46 -3.67 0.63 -11.24
C GLU A 46 -2.56 -0.11 -10.50
N THR A 47 -2.29 0.32 -9.27
CA THR A 47 -1.29 -0.32 -8.40
C THR A 47 -2.02 -1.04 -7.29
N PHE A 48 -1.70 -2.31 -7.13
CA PHE A 48 -2.22 -3.19 -6.10
C PHE A 48 -1.12 -3.55 -5.11
N PHE A 49 -1.54 -3.89 -3.90
CA PHE A 49 -0.68 -4.27 -2.80
C PHE A 49 -1.18 -5.59 -2.18
N PRO A 50 -0.28 -6.47 -1.70
CA PRO A 50 -0.67 -7.63 -0.92
C PRO A 50 -1.31 -7.15 0.40
N LYS A 51 -2.64 -7.28 0.49
CA LYS A 51 -3.48 -6.59 1.48
C LYS A 51 -3.04 -6.86 2.91
N GLU A 52 -2.91 -8.13 3.27
CA GLU A 52 -2.50 -8.53 4.63
C GLU A 52 -1.10 -8.02 4.98
N LYS A 53 -0.15 -8.12 4.05
CA LYS A 53 1.25 -7.71 4.30
C LYS A 53 1.37 -6.20 4.48
N ILE A 54 0.67 -5.42 3.66
CA ILE A 54 0.74 -3.96 3.70
C ILE A 54 0.01 -3.40 4.94
N LEU A 55 -1.12 -3.97 5.34
CA LEU A 55 -1.85 -3.55 6.54
C LEU A 55 -1.05 -3.88 7.80
N ALA A 56 -0.51 -5.10 7.92
CA ALA A 56 0.38 -5.47 9.04
C ALA A 56 1.61 -4.55 9.13
N ARG A 57 2.13 -4.10 7.98
CA ARG A 57 3.25 -3.14 7.95
C ARG A 57 2.86 -1.76 8.49
N PHE A 58 1.62 -1.31 8.24
CA PHE A 58 1.11 -0.05 8.77
C PHE A 58 0.83 -0.13 10.25
N ASP A 59 0.21 -1.20 10.74
CA ASP A 59 -0.01 -1.37 12.19
C ASP A 59 1.30 -1.25 12.97
N MET A 60 2.41 -1.74 12.42
CA MET A 60 3.74 -1.60 13.04
C MET A 60 4.34 -0.18 12.95
N ASN A 61 3.99 0.62 11.94
CA ASN A 61 4.57 1.95 11.70
C ASN A 61 3.71 3.11 12.23
N THR A 62 2.40 2.94 12.33
CA THR A 62 1.45 4.01 12.64
C THR A 62 1.64 4.56 14.06
N PHE A 63 2.27 3.80 14.96
CA PHE A 63 2.58 4.26 16.32
C PHE A 63 3.79 5.21 16.44
N CYS A 64 4.54 5.47 15.36
CA CYS A 64 5.81 6.23 15.45
C CYS A 64 5.76 7.70 14.98
N GLU A 65 4.63 8.21 14.47
CA GLU A 65 4.53 9.61 13.98
C GLU A 65 3.42 10.45 14.66
N LEU A 66 2.92 10.02 15.83
CA LEU A 66 2.06 10.82 16.72
C LEU A 66 2.84 11.33 17.95
#